data_AF-A0A6A4LXP7-F1
#
_entry.id   AF-A0A6A4LXP7-F1
#
_cell.length_a   1.000
_cell.length_b   1.000
_cell.length_c   1.000
_cell.angle_alpha   90.00
_cell.angle_beta   90.00
_cell.angle_gamma   90.00
#
_symmetry.space_group_name_H-M   'P 1'
#
loop_
_entity.id
_entity.type
_entity.pdbx_description
1 polymer ?
#
loop_
_entity_poly.entity_id
_entity_poly.type
_entity_poly.pdbx_seq_one_letter_code
_entity_poly.pdbx_strand_id
1 'polypeptide(L)'
;MNPSPEFRVLWWSTLSKRQKLFTPSLSTSRCFLFDKQSVHAIAFESDWKVLHPSGISININKTIWDMYFNQLLPLFVRDGNDGNYVPTATCDLHCLQALSRRIHYGKFVAEIKFMDAPEDYSPAIRAQDRATLMSLLTFKNVEEMVKQRVEKKAMVFGQEVSLNDPDDKKGKYKVDPSMVSHLYGEWVMPLTKLVQVEYLLRRLD
;
A
#
# COMPACT_ATOMS: atom_id res chain seq x y z
N MET A 1 17.10 -0.36 -12.10
CA MET A 1 18.48 0.17 -11.95
C MET A 1 18.65 0.71 -10.53
N ASN A 2 19.73 0.40 -9.84
CA ASN A 2 19.97 0.90 -8.48
C ASN A 2 20.15 2.44 -8.52
N PRO A 3 19.41 3.23 -7.73
CA PRO A 3 19.61 4.68 -7.69
C PRO A 3 21.03 5.02 -7.25
N SER A 4 21.58 6.10 -7.79
CA SER A 4 22.96 6.54 -7.53
C SER A 4 23.22 6.66 -6.02
N PRO A 5 24.45 6.39 -5.54
CA PRO A 5 24.78 6.51 -4.13
C PRO A 5 24.43 7.88 -3.55
N GLU A 6 24.60 8.94 -4.35
CA GLU A 6 24.27 10.31 -3.99
C GLU A 6 22.75 10.52 -3.82
N PHE A 7 21.94 9.92 -4.69
CA PHE A 7 20.48 9.93 -4.54
C PHE A 7 20.05 9.25 -3.25
N ARG A 8 20.63 8.09 -2.93
CA ARG A 8 20.32 7.36 -1.69
C ARG A 8 20.67 8.18 -0.45
N VAL A 9 21.81 8.88 -0.45
CA VAL A 9 22.26 9.72 0.67
C VAL A 9 21.40 10.96 0.83
N LEU A 10 21.12 11.68 -0.26
CA LEU A 10 20.27 12.88 -0.22
C LEU A 10 18.84 12.51 0.21
N TRP A 11 18.29 11.46 -0.39
CA TRP A 11 16.96 10.93 -0.10
C TRP A 11 16.85 10.46 1.37
N TRP A 12 17.82 9.70 1.88
CA TRP A 12 17.87 9.31 3.30
C TRP A 12 17.99 10.51 4.23
N SER A 13 18.79 11.52 3.85
CA SER A 13 18.95 12.73 4.65
C SER A 13 17.65 13.56 4.70
N THR A 14 16.92 13.65 3.59
CA THR A 14 15.63 14.35 3.50
C THR A 14 14.53 13.59 4.24
N LEU A 15 14.49 12.26 4.12
CA LEU A 15 13.59 11.39 4.86
C LEU A 15 13.84 11.51 6.37
N SER A 16 15.09 11.40 6.80
CA SER A 16 15.49 11.47 8.21
C SER A 16 15.23 12.86 8.81
N LYS A 17 15.49 13.94 8.06
CA LYS A 17 15.19 15.32 8.49
C LYS A 17 13.70 15.59 8.59
N ARG A 18 12.88 15.13 7.63
CA ARG A 18 11.42 15.27 7.69
C ARG A 18 10.79 14.40 8.79
N GLN A 19 11.36 13.22 9.07
CA GLN A 19 10.99 12.42 10.24
C GLN A 19 11.26 13.16 11.56
N LYS A 20 12.43 13.80 11.71
CA LYS A 20 12.82 14.51 12.93
C LYS A 20 12.08 15.83 13.17
N LEU A 21 11.62 16.51 12.11
CA LEU A 21 10.83 17.76 12.24
C LEU A 21 9.40 17.51 12.73
N PHE A 22 8.87 16.29 12.58
CA PHE A 22 7.55 15.89 13.08
C PHE A 22 7.56 15.36 14.53
N THR A 23 8.73 15.34 15.20
CA THR A 23 8.93 14.80 16.55
C THR A 23 9.15 15.83 17.66
N PRO A 24 8.49 17.00 17.64
CA PRO A 24 8.08 17.55 18.93
C PRO A 24 6.66 18.16 18.94
N SER A 25 5.89 17.72 19.94
CA SER A 25 4.61 18.22 20.41
C SER A 25 3.34 17.77 19.67
N LEU A 26 2.53 17.01 20.43
CA LEU A 26 1.06 16.92 20.39
C LEU A 26 0.41 16.12 19.23
N SER A 27 0.09 14.87 19.59
CA SER A 27 -1.22 14.21 19.46
C SER A 27 -1.72 13.71 18.09
N THR A 28 -1.11 14.01 16.95
CA THR A 28 -1.57 13.37 15.69
C THR A 28 -0.49 13.30 14.62
N SER A 29 0.46 12.37 14.77
CA SER A 29 1.62 12.33 13.88
C SER A 29 1.87 10.96 13.23
N ARG A 30 1.32 10.86 12.01
CA ARG A 30 1.95 10.28 10.80
C ARG A 30 3.46 10.04 10.96
N CYS A 31 3.88 8.80 11.16
CA CYS A 31 5.31 8.45 11.03
C CYS A 31 5.48 7.09 10.37
N PHE A 32 6.17 7.08 9.24
CA PHE A 32 6.63 5.88 8.55
C PHE A 32 8.12 5.75 8.88
N LEU A 33 8.48 4.95 9.90
CA LEU A 33 9.88 4.74 10.32
C LEU A 33 10.42 3.41 9.78
N PHE A 34 11.64 3.46 9.23
CA PHE A 34 12.37 2.31 8.69
C PHE A 34 13.35 1.69 9.69
N ASP A 35 13.40 2.15 10.94
CA ASP A 35 14.34 1.64 11.94
C ASP A 35 13.70 0.69 12.96
N LYS A 36 14.50 -0.29 13.40
CA LYS A 36 14.14 -1.56 14.07
C LYS A 36 13.43 -1.46 15.43
N GLN A 37 12.91 -0.29 15.83
CA GLN A 37 12.41 -0.11 17.20
C GLN A 37 11.13 0.72 17.35
N SER A 38 10.36 0.95 16.28
CA SER A 38 9.07 1.68 16.40
C SER A 38 7.98 1.11 15.47
N VAL A 39 7.83 -0.21 15.47
CA VAL A 39 6.81 -0.96 14.71
C VAL A 39 5.37 -0.76 15.19
N HIS A 40 5.11 0.14 16.14
CA HIS A 40 3.76 0.41 16.67
C HIS A 40 2.99 1.55 15.98
N ALA A 41 3.62 2.39 15.15
CA ALA A 41 3.04 3.69 14.79
C ALA A 41 2.28 3.78 13.45
N ILE A 42 1.53 2.75 13.05
CA ILE A 42 0.50 2.87 11.97
C ILE A 42 -0.85 2.29 12.42
N ALA A 43 -1.12 2.23 13.72
CA ALA A 43 -2.46 2.03 14.24
C ALA A 43 -2.87 3.32 14.95
N PHE A 44 -4.08 3.81 14.65
CA PHE A 44 -4.73 4.78 15.51
C PHE A 44 -4.72 4.23 16.94
N GLU A 45 -4.30 5.04 17.90
CA GLU A 45 -4.17 4.68 19.32
C GLU A 45 -5.54 4.38 19.99
N SER A 46 -6.62 4.48 19.23
CA SER A 46 -8.00 4.10 19.56
C SER A 46 -8.53 2.85 18.83
N ASP A 47 -7.85 2.37 17.78
CA ASP A 47 -8.33 1.27 16.91
C ASP A 47 -7.78 -0.11 17.31
N TRP A 48 -6.80 -0.16 18.22
CA TRP A 48 -6.16 -1.40 18.66
C TRP A 48 -7.06 -2.32 19.48
N LYS A 49 -8.20 -1.82 19.97
CA LYS A 49 -9.22 -2.64 20.64
C LYS A 49 -10.01 -3.53 19.68
N VAL A 50 -9.93 -3.28 18.37
CA VAL A 50 -10.69 -4.03 17.35
C VAL A 50 -9.87 -5.21 16.82
N LEU A 51 -8.55 -5.10 16.75
CA LEU A 51 -7.67 -6.16 16.23
C LEU A 51 -7.18 -7.08 17.35
N HIS A 52 -6.97 -8.35 17.00
CA HIS A 52 -6.38 -9.33 17.90
C HIS A 52 -4.91 -8.97 18.20
N PRO A 53 -4.48 -8.94 19.48
CA PRO A 53 -3.13 -8.53 19.87
C PRO A 53 -2.01 -9.24 19.09
N SER A 54 -2.14 -10.56 18.88
CA SER A 54 -1.16 -11.39 18.18
C SER A 54 -1.01 -11.02 16.70
N GLY A 55 -2.03 -10.41 16.08
CA GLY A 55 -2.01 -9.96 14.69
C GLY A 55 -1.56 -8.50 14.49
N ILE A 56 -1.41 -7.72 15.57
CA ILE A 56 -1.02 -6.30 15.48
C ILE A 56 0.40 -6.14 14.95
N SER A 57 1.32 -7.03 15.34
CA SER A 57 2.76 -6.96 15.05
C SER A 57 3.14 -7.19 13.57
N ILE A 58 2.20 -7.65 12.74
CA ILE A 58 2.47 -7.97 11.33
C ILE A 58 2.86 -6.71 10.56
N ASN A 59 4.04 -6.73 9.95
CA ASN A 59 4.56 -5.62 9.18
C ASN A 59 5.32 -6.14 7.95
N ILE A 60 4.83 -5.79 6.75
CA ILE A 60 5.45 -6.17 5.47
C ILE A 60 6.02 -4.96 4.71
N ASN A 61 6.33 -3.86 5.40
CA ASN A 61 6.84 -2.63 4.77
C ASN A 61 8.13 -2.87 3.95
N LYS A 62 8.96 -3.83 4.35
CA LYS A 62 10.16 -4.20 3.58
C LYS A 62 9.78 -4.74 2.19
N THR A 63 8.74 -5.55 2.10
CA THR A 63 8.23 -6.08 0.82
C THR A 63 7.58 -4.98 0.00
N ILE A 64 6.82 -4.08 0.63
CA ILE A 64 6.17 -2.95 -0.04
C ILE A 64 7.22 -2.00 -0.64
N TRP A 65 8.30 -1.76 0.09
CA TRP A 65 9.43 -0.96 -0.37
C TRP A 65 10.09 -1.57 -1.60
N ASP A 66 10.41 -2.86 -1.52
CA ASP A 66 11.05 -3.59 -2.62
C ASP A 66 10.18 -3.57 -3.87
N MET A 67 8.89 -3.87 -3.71
CA MET A 67 7.89 -3.78 -4.79
C MET A 67 7.82 -2.37 -5.37
N TYR A 68 7.78 -1.32 -4.55
CA TYR A 68 7.67 0.06 -5.01
C TYR A 68 8.85 0.46 -5.91
N PHE A 69 10.08 0.30 -5.42
CA PHE A 69 11.26 0.79 -6.15
C PHE A 69 11.71 -0.13 -7.28
N ASN A 70 11.58 -1.46 -7.12
CA ASN A 70 12.16 -2.41 -8.06
C ASN A 70 11.16 -2.88 -9.12
N GLN A 71 9.84 -2.75 -8.88
CA GLN A 71 8.81 -3.28 -9.77
C GLN A 71 7.86 -2.18 -10.25
N LEU A 72 7.31 -1.38 -9.34
CA LEU A 72 6.25 -0.41 -9.65
C LEU A 72 6.81 0.87 -10.30
N LEU A 73 7.81 1.51 -9.70
CA LEU A 73 8.37 2.78 -10.15
C LEU A 73 8.91 2.73 -11.60
N PRO A 74 9.62 1.67 -12.05
CA PRO A 74 10.12 1.58 -13.42
C PRO A 74 9.03 1.47 -14.50
N LEU A 75 7.78 1.16 -14.15
CA LEU A 75 6.71 0.92 -15.13
C LEU A 75 6.01 2.18 -15.63
N PHE A 76 6.03 3.27 -14.86
CA PHE A 76 5.38 4.53 -15.24
C PHE A 76 6.28 5.77 -15.14
N VAL A 77 7.54 5.61 -14.73
CA VAL A 77 8.54 6.67 -14.77
C VAL A 77 9.44 6.46 -15.98
N ARG A 78 9.68 7.53 -16.75
CA ARG A 78 10.63 7.52 -17.86
C ARG A 78 12.05 7.62 -17.33
N ASP A 79 12.98 6.91 -17.95
CA ASP A 79 14.40 7.06 -17.66
C ASP A 79 14.85 8.51 -17.96
N GLY A 80 15.57 9.11 -17.01
CA GLY A 80 16.04 10.48 -17.12
C GLY A 80 16.38 11.10 -15.77
N ASN A 81 16.89 12.33 -15.82
CA ASN A 81 17.16 13.14 -14.63
C ASN A 81 16.72 14.57 -14.91
N ASP A 82 15.70 15.04 -14.20
CA ASP A 82 15.15 16.39 -14.32
C ASP A 82 15.62 17.33 -13.19
N GLY A 83 16.47 16.83 -12.27
CA GLY A 83 16.98 17.58 -11.13
C GLY A 83 15.98 17.78 -9.97
N ASN A 84 14.75 17.28 -10.07
CA ASN A 84 13.68 17.55 -9.10
C ASN A 84 13.68 16.56 -7.92
N TYR A 85 14.83 16.33 -7.28
CA TYR A 85 14.97 15.28 -6.26
C TYR A 85 14.08 15.46 -5.02
N VAL A 86 13.91 16.70 -4.54
CA VAL A 86 13.13 16.98 -3.32
C VAL A 86 11.62 16.76 -3.53
N PRO A 87 11.01 17.28 -4.61
CA PRO A 87 9.64 16.91 -4.99
C PRO A 87 9.46 15.40 -5.17
N THR A 88 10.37 14.75 -5.92
CA THR A 88 10.31 13.29 -6.17
C THR A 88 10.32 12.49 -4.88
N ALA A 89 11.25 12.77 -3.97
CA ALA A 89 11.31 12.10 -2.66
C ALA A 89 10.04 12.31 -1.82
N THR A 90 9.42 13.48 -1.92
CA THR A 90 8.16 13.78 -1.22
C THR A 90 6.99 12.98 -1.81
N CYS A 91 6.92 12.89 -3.13
CA CYS A 91 5.92 12.07 -3.83
C CYS A 91 6.09 10.58 -3.51
N ASP A 92 7.32 10.05 -3.55
CA ASP A 92 7.62 8.66 -3.19
C ASP A 92 7.16 8.33 -1.78
N LEU A 93 7.43 9.21 -0.82
CA LEU A 93 7.01 9.03 0.57
C LEU A 93 5.48 8.95 0.68
N HIS A 94 4.75 9.83 -0.01
CA HIS A 94 3.28 9.79 -0.02
C HIS A 94 2.74 8.51 -0.63
N CYS A 95 3.34 8.04 -1.74
CA CYS A 95 2.98 6.78 -2.38
C CYS A 95 3.22 5.58 -1.45
N LEU A 96 4.40 5.50 -0.83
CA LEU A 96 4.74 4.42 0.12
C LEU A 96 3.80 4.41 1.34
N GLN A 97 3.50 5.57 1.91
CA GLN A 97 2.55 5.69 3.02
C GLN A 97 1.14 5.24 2.61
N ALA A 98 0.66 5.66 1.44
CA ALA A 98 -0.65 5.29 0.94
C ALA A 98 -0.75 3.78 0.66
N LEU A 99 0.27 3.21 0.01
CA LEU A 99 0.36 1.79 -0.29
C LEU A 99 0.38 0.95 0.98
N SER A 100 1.26 1.30 1.93
CA SER A 100 1.36 0.57 3.17
C SER A 100 0.11 0.63 4.01
N ARG A 101 -0.52 1.80 4.13
CA ARG A 101 -1.82 1.89 4.79
C ARG A 101 -2.83 0.99 4.09
N ARG A 102 -2.98 1.08 2.77
CA ARG A 102 -3.96 0.28 2.04
C ARG A 102 -3.75 -1.23 2.19
N ILE A 103 -2.50 -1.68 2.16
CA ILE A 103 -2.12 -3.08 2.26
C ILE A 103 -2.31 -3.59 3.70
N HIS A 104 -1.86 -2.83 4.71
CA HIS A 104 -2.01 -3.21 6.11
C HIS A 104 -3.46 -3.10 6.63
N TYR A 105 -4.32 -2.33 5.96
CA TYR A 105 -5.77 -2.38 6.19
C TYR A 105 -6.35 -3.79 5.97
N GLY A 106 -5.62 -4.69 5.29
CA GLY A 106 -5.92 -6.12 5.24
C GLY A 106 -6.13 -6.75 6.62
N LYS A 107 -5.50 -6.26 7.70
CA LYS A 107 -5.72 -6.74 9.07
C LYS A 107 -7.19 -6.58 9.50
N PHE A 108 -7.75 -5.39 9.28
CA PHE A 108 -9.15 -5.11 9.60
C PHE A 108 -10.10 -5.89 8.70
N VAL A 109 -9.77 -6.02 7.41
CA VAL A 109 -10.57 -6.83 6.48
C VAL A 109 -10.61 -8.30 6.93
N ALA A 110 -9.47 -8.85 7.35
CA ALA A 110 -9.40 -10.20 7.89
C ALA A 110 -10.19 -10.35 9.19
N GLU A 111 -10.09 -9.39 10.11
CA GLU A 111 -10.85 -9.41 11.36
C GLU A 111 -12.36 -9.43 11.12
N ILE A 112 -12.85 -8.55 10.25
CA ILE A 112 -14.28 -8.48 9.91
C ILE A 112 -14.76 -9.80 9.29
N LYS A 113 -13.98 -10.36 8.35
CA LYS A 113 -14.31 -11.65 7.73
C LYS A 113 -14.32 -12.80 8.73
N PHE A 114 -13.36 -12.83 9.65
CA PHE A 114 -13.30 -13.84 10.70
C PHE A 114 -14.48 -13.74 11.65
N MET A 115 -14.87 -12.52 12.04
CA MET A 115 -16.04 -12.31 12.90
C MET A 115 -17.37 -12.69 12.23
N ASP A 116 -17.47 -12.51 10.91
CA ASP A 116 -18.65 -12.87 10.13
C ASP A 116 -18.85 -14.39 10.01
N ALA A 117 -17.75 -15.13 9.77
CA ALA A 117 -17.78 -16.58 9.56
C ALA A 117 -16.61 -17.31 10.25
N PRO A 118 -16.55 -17.34 11.59
CA PRO A 118 -15.39 -17.87 12.31
C PRO A 118 -15.18 -19.37 12.06
N GLU A 119 -16.26 -20.12 11.84
CA GLU A 119 -16.22 -21.57 11.59
C GLU A 119 -15.56 -21.93 10.25
N ASP A 120 -15.64 -21.05 9.25
CA ASP A 120 -15.02 -21.29 7.93
C ASP A 120 -13.50 -21.14 7.99
N TYR A 121 -12.99 -20.21 8.81
CA TYR A 121 -11.56 -19.93 8.93
C TYR A 121 -10.87 -20.73 10.04
N SER A 122 -11.57 -21.04 11.14
CA SER A 122 -10.97 -21.68 12.33
C SER A 122 -10.23 -23.00 12.05
N PRO A 123 -10.74 -23.94 11.21
CA PRO A 123 -10.03 -25.16 10.88
C PRO A 123 -8.69 -24.90 10.18
N ALA A 124 -8.69 -23.98 9.19
CA ALA A 124 -7.50 -23.64 8.43
C ALA A 124 -6.47 -22.87 9.30
N ILE A 125 -6.93 -22.03 10.23
CA ILE A 125 -6.07 -21.32 11.18
C ILE A 125 -5.38 -22.32 12.12
N ARG A 126 -6.14 -23.24 12.73
CA ARG A 126 -5.58 -24.26 13.65
C ARG A 126 -4.61 -25.20 12.93
N ALA A 127 -4.89 -25.54 11.67
CA ALA A 127 -4.00 -26.35 10.84
C ALA A 127 -2.80 -25.58 10.27
N GLN A 128 -2.73 -24.25 10.47
CA GLN A 128 -1.74 -23.35 9.85
C GLN A 128 -1.70 -23.44 8.31
N ASP A 129 -2.85 -23.70 7.69
CA ASP A 129 -2.98 -23.89 6.24
C ASP A 129 -3.14 -22.55 5.51
N ARG A 130 -2.00 -22.04 5.06
CA ARG A 130 -1.89 -20.81 4.26
C ARG A 130 -2.63 -20.89 2.92
N ALA A 131 -2.63 -22.05 2.28
CA ALA A 131 -3.20 -22.21 0.94
C ALA A 131 -4.72 -22.17 1.00
N THR A 132 -5.30 -22.87 1.98
CA THR A 132 -6.75 -22.85 2.21
C THR A 132 -7.23 -21.45 2.58
N LEU A 133 -6.53 -20.74 3.47
CA LEU A 133 -6.87 -19.35 3.81
C LEU A 133 -6.80 -18.42 2.58
N MET A 134 -5.77 -18.57 1.74
CA MET A 134 -5.65 -17.77 0.51
C MET A 134 -6.82 -18.03 -0.46
N SER A 135 -7.26 -19.29 -0.58
CA SER A 135 -8.40 -19.67 -1.41
C SER A 135 -9.70 -19.05 -0.89
N LEU A 136 -9.97 -19.17 0.42
CA LEU A 136 -11.16 -18.60 1.07
C LEU A 136 -11.25 -17.07 0.91
N LEU A 137 -10.11 -16.39 0.87
CA LEU A 137 -10.06 -14.93 0.74
C LEU A 137 -10.16 -14.43 -0.71
N THR A 138 -10.05 -15.32 -1.70
CA THR A 138 -10.00 -14.94 -3.12
C THR A 138 -11.38 -14.98 -3.76
N PHE A 139 -11.93 -13.81 -4.04
CA PHE A 139 -13.22 -13.64 -4.71
C PHE A 139 -13.03 -12.99 -6.08
N LYS A 140 -12.80 -13.81 -7.12
CA LYS A 140 -12.43 -13.34 -8.47
C LYS A 140 -13.32 -12.21 -9.00
N ASN A 141 -14.64 -12.33 -8.84
CA ASN A 141 -15.58 -11.29 -9.30
C ASN A 141 -15.36 -9.95 -8.59
N VAL A 142 -15.09 -9.96 -7.28
CA VAL A 142 -14.81 -8.75 -6.51
C VAL A 142 -13.47 -8.14 -6.93
N GLU A 143 -12.46 -8.98 -7.19
CA GLU A 143 -11.15 -8.53 -7.66
C GLU A 143 -11.25 -7.82 -9.02
N GLU A 144 -11.98 -8.40 -9.97
CA GLU A 144 -12.22 -7.78 -11.28
C GLU A 144 -13.02 -6.47 -11.17
N MET A 145 -14.05 -6.43 -10.33
CA MET A 145 -14.78 -5.18 -10.07
C MET A 145 -13.89 -4.09 -9.44
N VAL A 146 -12.94 -4.47 -8.58
CA VAL A 146 -11.98 -3.52 -8.00
C VAL A 146 -11.04 -2.99 -9.07
N LYS A 147 -10.51 -3.85 -9.96
CA LYS A 147 -9.67 -3.43 -11.10
C LYS A 147 -10.40 -2.43 -12.00
N GLN A 148 -11.61 -2.76 -12.44
CA GLN A 148 -12.45 -1.87 -13.26
C GLN A 148 -12.72 -0.52 -12.56
N ARG A 149 -12.96 -0.54 -11.24
CA ARG A 149 -13.18 0.68 -10.47
C ARG A 149 -11.91 1.54 -10.37
N VAL A 150 -10.75 0.92 -10.20
CA VAL A 150 -9.46 1.61 -10.16
C VAL A 150 -9.17 2.27 -11.50
N GLU A 151 -9.38 1.54 -12.60
CA GLU A 151 -9.25 2.07 -13.95
C GLU A 151 -10.15 3.29 -14.17
N LYS A 152 -11.45 3.16 -13.86
CA LYS A 152 -12.41 4.26 -14.00
C LYS A 152 -12.02 5.49 -13.18
N LYS A 153 -11.49 5.30 -11.96
CA LYS A 153 -10.98 6.41 -11.14
C LYS A 153 -9.75 7.05 -11.77
N ALA A 154 -8.81 6.25 -12.27
CA ALA A 154 -7.62 6.76 -12.95
C ALA A 154 -8.00 7.55 -14.21
N MET A 155 -9.01 7.11 -14.96
CA MET A 155 -9.57 7.89 -16.08
C MET A 155 -10.08 9.25 -15.61
N VAL A 156 -10.94 9.28 -14.58
CA VAL A 156 -11.57 10.53 -14.10
C VAL A 156 -10.55 11.51 -13.51
N PHE A 157 -9.60 11.05 -12.70
CA PHE A 157 -8.62 11.92 -12.05
C PHE A 157 -7.39 12.23 -12.93
N GLY A 158 -7.12 11.39 -13.93
CA GLY A 158 -5.98 11.53 -14.82
C GLY A 158 -6.24 12.42 -16.04
N GLN A 159 -7.49 12.82 -16.28
CA GLN A 159 -7.89 13.69 -17.39
C GLN A 159 -7.22 15.07 -17.31
N GLU A 160 -6.62 15.50 -18.42
CA GLU A 160 -6.26 16.92 -18.62
C GLU A 160 -7.51 17.69 -19.03
N VAL A 161 -7.98 18.60 -18.18
CA VAL A 161 -9.14 19.44 -18.46
C VAL A 161 -8.65 20.76 -19.07
N SER A 162 -8.84 20.93 -20.37
CA SER A 162 -8.55 22.19 -21.08
C SER A 162 -9.85 22.83 -21.56
N LEU A 163 -9.96 24.16 -21.40
CA LEU A 163 -11.19 24.92 -21.72
C LEU A 163 -11.40 25.15 -23.23
N ASN A 164 -10.40 24.86 -24.07
CA ASN A 164 -10.34 25.33 -25.47
C ASN A 164 -10.45 24.24 -26.54
N ASP A 165 -10.72 22.98 -26.20
CA ASP A 165 -10.78 21.89 -27.20
C ASP A 165 -12.18 21.22 -27.21
N PRO A 166 -13.04 21.52 -28.20
CA PRO A 166 -14.38 20.95 -28.29
C PRO A 166 -14.41 19.48 -28.78
N ASP A 167 -13.27 18.92 -29.23
CA ASP A 167 -13.23 17.61 -29.90
C ASP A 167 -12.25 16.59 -29.27
N ASP A 168 -11.86 16.79 -28.01
CA ASP A 168 -10.96 15.85 -27.31
C ASP A 168 -11.71 14.60 -26.78
N LYS A 169 -12.25 13.80 -27.71
CA LYS A 169 -12.90 12.51 -27.40
C LYS A 169 -11.90 11.41 -26.99
N LYS A 170 -10.60 11.74 -26.92
CA LYS A 170 -9.52 10.87 -26.42
C LYS A 170 -8.64 11.65 -25.45
N GLY A 171 -9.27 12.12 -24.36
CA GLY A 171 -8.61 12.91 -23.31
C GLY A 171 -7.23 12.33 -22.96
N LYS A 172 -6.21 13.17 -23.10
CA LYS A 172 -4.84 12.83 -22.75
C LYS A 172 -4.76 12.58 -21.25
N TYR A 173 -4.34 11.38 -20.85
CA TYR A 173 -4.17 11.04 -19.44
C TYR A 173 -2.73 11.27 -19.00
N LYS A 174 -2.55 11.84 -17.80
CA LYS A 174 -1.21 11.98 -17.20
C LYS A 174 -0.53 10.63 -16.93
N VAL A 175 -1.35 9.61 -16.64
CA VAL A 175 -0.94 8.21 -16.44
C VAL A 175 -1.99 7.34 -17.12
N ASP A 176 -1.53 6.31 -17.84
CA ASP A 176 -2.42 5.34 -18.47
C ASP A 176 -3.33 4.64 -17.43
N PRO A 177 -4.66 4.81 -17.50
CA PRO A 177 -5.59 4.20 -16.56
C PRO A 177 -5.52 2.67 -16.51
N SER A 178 -5.26 2.03 -17.64
CA SER A 178 -5.16 0.57 -17.74
C SER A 178 -3.93 0.05 -17.00
N MET A 179 -2.81 0.78 -17.12
CA MET A 179 -1.58 0.52 -16.36
C MET A 179 -1.83 0.62 -14.85
N VAL A 180 -2.57 1.62 -14.37
CA VAL A 180 -2.90 1.77 -12.93
C VAL A 180 -3.75 0.60 -12.44
N SER A 181 -4.72 0.15 -13.24
CA SER A 181 -5.54 -1.02 -12.93
C SER A 181 -4.72 -2.30 -12.80
N HIS A 182 -3.82 -2.53 -13.75
CA HIS A 182 -2.87 -3.64 -13.74
C HIS A 182 -1.95 -3.57 -12.52
N LEU A 183 -1.39 -2.39 -12.21
CA LEU A 183 -0.55 -2.15 -11.03
C LEU A 183 -1.26 -2.50 -9.72
N TYR A 184 -2.54 -2.20 -9.64
CA TYR A 184 -3.33 -2.51 -8.46
C TYR A 184 -3.59 -4.02 -8.32
N GLY A 185 -3.89 -4.68 -9.44
CA GLY A 185 -4.22 -6.11 -9.51
C GLY A 185 -3.02 -7.02 -9.22
N GLU A 186 -1.85 -6.70 -9.76
CA GLU A 186 -0.66 -7.56 -9.66
C GLU A 186 0.11 -7.39 -8.35
N TRP A 187 0.15 -6.18 -7.78
CA TRP A 187 0.99 -5.89 -6.61
C TRP A 187 0.18 -5.56 -5.36
N VAL A 188 -0.73 -4.58 -5.42
CA VAL A 188 -1.41 -4.08 -4.22
C VAL A 188 -2.36 -5.13 -3.65
N MET A 189 -3.17 -5.75 -4.49
CA MET A 189 -4.18 -6.71 -4.07
C MET A 189 -3.57 -8.00 -3.50
N PRO A 190 -2.56 -8.64 -4.12
CA PRO A 190 -1.92 -9.84 -3.58
C PRO A 190 -1.21 -9.58 -2.25
N LEU A 191 -0.51 -8.45 -2.10
CA LEU A 191 0.11 -8.07 -0.83
C LEU A 191 -0.93 -7.83 0.27
N THR A 192 -2.09 -7.27 -0.07
CA THR A 192 -3.20 -7.11 0.87
C THR A 192 -3.78 -8.46 1.31
N LYS A 193 -3.86 -9.45 0.40
CA LYS A 193 -4.27 -10.83 0.74
C LYS A 193 -3.23 -11.53 1.60
N LEU A 194 -1.94 -11.32 1.32
CA LEU A 194 -0.85 -11.83 2.17
C LEU A 194 -0.99 -11.34 3.61
N VAL A 195 -1.25 -10.03 3.82
CA VAL A 195 -1.49 -9.49 5.17
C VAL A 195 -2.70 -10.14 5.83
N GLN A 196 -3.81 -10.34 5.10
CA GLN A 196 -4.99 -11.01 5.64
C GLN A 196 -4.66 -12.43 6.12
N VAL A 197 -3.94 -13.22 5.31
CA VAL A 197 -3.53 -14.58 5.67
C VAL A 197 -2.60 -14.57 6.90
N GLU A 198 -1.57 -13.74 6.91
CA GLU A 198 -0.66 -13.63 8.07
C GLU A 198 -1.40 -13.25 9.35
N TYR A 199 -2.43 -12.41 9.23
CA TYR A 199 -3.26 -12.00 10.34
C TYR A 199 -4.12 -13.15 10.87
N LEU A 200 -4.83 -13.86 9.99
CA LEU A 200 -5.69 -14.98 10.37
C LEU A 200 -4.90 -16.11 11.03
N LEU A 201 -3.69 -16.41 10.57
CA LEU A 201 -2.87 -17.48 11.15
C LEU A 201 -2.53 -17.27 12.62
N ARG A 202 -2.50 -16.02 13.09
CA ARG A 202 -2.21 -15.63 14.48
C ARG A 202 -3.47 -15.22 15.25
N ARG A 203 -4.65 -15.42 14.66
CA ARG A 203 -5.90 -14.89 15.20
C ARG A 203 -6.44 -15.70 16.37
N LEU A 204 -6.05 -16.97 16.47
CA LEU A 204 -6.46 -17.90 17.52
C LEU A 204 -5.35 -18.17 18.56
N ASP A 205 -4.24 -17.42 18.48
CA ASP A 205 -3.11 -17.52 19.42
C ASP A 205 -3.47 -17.03 20.83
#